data_AF-A0A5M8FNQ2-F1
#
_entry.id   AF-A0A5M8FNQ2-F1
#
_cell.length_a   1.000
_cell.length_b   1.000
_cell.length_c   1.000
_cell.angle_alpha   90.00
_cell.angle_beta   90.00
_cell.angle_gamma   90.00
#
_symmetry.space_group_name_H-M   'P 1'
#
loop_
_entity.id
_entity.type
_entity.pdbx_description
1 polymer ?
#
loop_
_entity_poly.entity_id
_entity_poly.type
_entity_poly.pdbx_seq_one_letter_code
_entity_poly.pdbx_strand_id
1 'polypeptide(L)'
;MADMTSQDMAGKLLAAGFERSGPAATALSDPIADTPMVVTLDQLRPYDHDPRMKRNPAYEEIKASIRERGLDAAPAITRRPGEDHYIIRNGGNTRLAILRELWSETKEERFFRISCLFRPWPERGEIVALTGHLAENELRGGLTFIERALGVEKAREFYEQESGAALSQSELARRLAADGFPVQRSHITRMADAVRYLLPAIPTVLYGGLGRHQVERLSVMRTACKRTWEHYAKDRSLPLDFDSFFQEVLAQFDTQGDEFAPQRVQDELIGQMSELLGIGYDVLALDLTESESRHRALVSDPTPPAAQPALPSPTAGTPTPPGAASSIATPAAAAGPPPASPPASEPTLRHDDTAVGEAATGSQPAAPGDLLREHIVSPAPTTERLQSIQRMVADQLGDALPPDFSASVLQSIPVQAGGLYPISDVWYIDAGLDTPDRLRIHIAQFAREIAGEAGLDECIEDRADGIGFACRARGQAPSPLGRAVLTLLTSLTGQPVAEAGLDGAQLAADLPTLLHGQSQGHGSGARRLSDTALVKLFRLLRLARRLLDLEAGTTAPGT
;
A
#
# COMPACT_ATOMS: atom_id res chain seq x y z
N MET A 1 37.40 -15.60 -60.68
CA MET A 1 37.53 -14.36 -59.88
C MET A 1 39.01 -14.04 -59.81
N ALA A 2 39.40 -12.78 -59.88
CA ALA A 2 40.80 -12.35 -59.71
C ALA A 2 40.92 -11.69 -58.33
N ASP A 3 41.93 -12.07 -57.55
CA ASP A 3 42.12 -11.53 -56.21
C ASP A 3 42.58 -10.07 -56.29
N MET A 4 41.75 -9.19 -55.74
CA MET A 4 41.96 -7.75 -55.74
C MET A 4 42.82 -7.37 -54.53
N THR A 5 43.96 -6.72 -54.77
CA THR A 5 44.97 -6.53 -53.72
C THR A 5 44.58 -5.42 -52.74
N SER A 6 45.21 -5.39 -51.56
CA SER A 6 44.98 -4.32 -50.58
C SER A 6 45.35 -2.93 -51.11
N GLN A 7 46.24 -2.83 -52.09
CA GLN A 7 46.56 -1.56 -52.77
C GLN A 7 45.45 -1.14 -53.75
N ASP A 8 44.79 -2.08 -54.43
CA ASP A 8 43.61 -1.79 -55.26
C ASP A 8 42.42 -1.30 -54.41
N MET A 9 42.25 -1.86 -53.19
CA MET A 9 41.25 -1.35 -52.24
C MET A 9 41.61 0.04 -51.72
N ALA A 10 42.87 0.29 -51.35
CA ALA A 10 43.32 1.62 -50.92
C ALA A 10 43.15 2.68 -52.02
N GLY A 11 43.49 2.34 -53.28
CA GLY A 11 43.28 3.23 -54.43
C GLY A 11 41.80 3.55 -54.68
N LYS A 12 40.89 2.59 -54.50
CA LYS A 12 39.44 2.81 -54.62
C LYS A 12 38.84 3.62 -53.47
N LEU A 13 39.41 3.54 -52.27
CA LEU A 13 38.98 4.35 -51.12
C LEU A 13 39.49 5.81 -51.17
N LEU A 14 40.57 6.07 -51.91
CA LEU A 14 41.12 7.43 -52.13
C LEU A 14 40.58 8.11 -53.39
N ALA A 15 39.66 7.48 -54.12
CA ALA A 15 39.00 8.08 -55.28
C ALA A 15 37.99 9.15 -54.84
N ALA A 16 38.36 10.42 -54.98
CA ALA A 16 37.47 11.55 -54.72
C ALA A 16 36.34 11.61 -55.77
N GLY A 17 35.19 10.99 -55.48
CA GLY A 17 34.10 10.90 -56.45
C GLY A 17 32.83 10.14 -56.03
N PHE A 18 32.50 10.05 -54.73
CA PHE A 18 31.18 9.56 -54.30
C PHE A 18 30.11 10.65 -54.41
N GLU A 19 29.83 11.11 -55.64
CA GLU A 19 28.64 11.93 -55.91
C GLU A 19 27.38 11.08 -55.73
N ARG A 20 26.48 11.52 -54.84
CA ARG A 20 25.20 10.84 -54.62
C ARG A 20 24.22 11.17 -55.75
N SER A 21 24.15 10.31 -56.75
CA SER A 21 23.09 10.33 -57.80
C SER A 21 21.74 9.90 -57.24
N GLY A 22 21.18 10.72 -56.35
CA GLY A 22 19.83 10.61 -55.79
C GLY A 22 19.34 11.99 -55.34
N PRO A 23 18.05 12.16 -55.02
CA PRO A 23 17.55 13.43 -54.51
C PRO A 23 18.31 13.81 -53.23
N ALA A 24 18.73 15.07 -53.14
CA ALA A 24 19.42 15.58 -51.96
C ALA A 24 18.48 15.47 -50.74
N ALA A 25 18.77 14.56 -49.82
CA ALA A 25 17.98 14.37 -48.62
C ALA A 25 18.06 15.64 -47.76
N THR A 26 16.94 16.37 -47.66
CA THR A 26 16.84 17.69 -47.04
C THR A 26 17.20 17.69 -45.55
N ALA A 27 17.12 16.51 -44.92
CA ALA A 27 17.65 16.23 -43.60
C ALA A 27 18.43 14.91 -43.61
N LEU A 28 19.36 14.77 -42.67
CA LEU A 28 19.86 13.45 -42.27
C LEU A 28 18.72 12.67 -41.58
N SER A 29 18.75 11.34 -41.70
CA SER A 29 17.87 10.48 -40.90
C SER A 29 18.12 10.72 -39.41
N ASP A 30 17.07 10.64 -38.60
CA ASP A 30 17.21 10.69 -37.13
C ASP A 30 18.13 9.57 -36.62
N PRO A 31 18.88 9.81 -35.53
CA PRO A 31 19.62 8.77 -34.84
C PRO A 31 18.70 7.65 -34.36
N ILE A 32 19.12 6.39 -34.53
CA ILE A 32 18.36 5.20 -34.10
C ILE A 32 18.63 4.86 -32.61
N ALA A 33 19.47 5.64 -31.93
CA ALA A 33 19.83 5.48 -30.52
C ALA A 33 19.99 6.84 -29.82
N ASP A 34 19.96 6.84 -28.48
CA ASP A 34 20.20 8.02 -27.64
C ASP A 34 21.50 8.75 -28.05
N THR A 35 21.36 9.97 -28.55
CA THR A 35 22.46 10.71 -29.21
C THR A 35 22.53 12.15 -28.70
N PRO A 36 23.66 12.60 -28.11
CA PRO A 36 23.84 14.00 -27.75
C PRO A 36 24.02 14.85 -29.01
N MET A 37 23.26 15.95 -29.12
CA MET A 37 23.33 16.88 -30.25
C MET A 37 23.08 18.32 -29.81
N VAL A 38 23.59 19.28 -30.59
CA VAL A 38 23.28 20.70 -30.39
C VAL A 38 22.21 21.12 -31.39
N VAL A 39 21.08 21.59 -30.90
CA VAL A 39 19.95 22.09 -31.71
C VAL A 39 19.76 23.59 -31.49
N THR A 40 19.12 24.26 -32.44
CA THR A 40 18.74 25.67 -32.26
C THR A 40 17.38 25.81 -31.58
N LEU A 41 17.19 26.93 -30.90
CA LEU A 41 15.93 27.32 -30.26
C LEU A 41 14.74 27.33 -31.24
N ASP A 42 14.99 27.66 -32.51
CA ASP A 42 13.98 27.68 -33.57
C ASP A 42 13.53 26.28 -33.99
N GLN A 43 14.41 25.28 -33.89
CA GLN A 43 14.10 23.87 -34.14
C GLN A 43 13.29 23.23 -33.00
N LEU A 44 13.27 23.83 -31.80
CA LEU A 44 12.60 23.29 -30.62
C LEU A 44 11.16 23.79 -30.46
N ARG A 45 10.26 22.87 -30.12
CA ARG A 45 8.86 23.14 -29.74
C ARG A 45 8.57 22.55 -28.35
N PRO A 46 7.67 23.17 -27.56
CA PRO A 46 7.13 22.51 -26.37
C PRO A 46 6.27 21.31 -26.79
N TYR A 47 6.02 20.38 -25.88
CA TYR A 47 5.06 19.30 -26.14
C TYR A 47 3.61 19.81 -26.07
N ASP A 48 2.81 19.50 -27.09
CA ASP A 48 1.43 20.04 -27.26
C ASP A 48 0.43 19.57 -26.20
N HIS A 49 0.76 18.50 -25.48
CA HIS A 49 -0.08 17.87 -24.47
C HIS A 49 0.59 17.87 -23.09
N ASP A 50 1.33 18.94 -22.76
CA ASP A 50 1.73 19.18 -21.37
C ASP A 50 0.47 19.32 -20.50
N PRO A 51 0.27 18.46 -19.48
CA PRO A 51 -0.91 18.57 -18.61
C PRO A 51 -0.92 19.86 -17.78
N ARG A 52 0.21 20.57 -17.69
CA ARG A 52 0.33 21.81 -16.91
C ARG A 52 -0.11 23.03 -17.72
N MET A 53 -1.26 23.61 -17.38
CA MET A 53 -1.74 24.86 -17.95
C MET A 53 -1.27 26.10 -17.18
N LYS A 54 -1.04 26.00 -15.86
CA LYS A 54 -0.57 27.16 -15.07
C LYS A 54 0.95 27.36 -15.11
N ARG A 55 1.38 28.62 -15.33
CA ARG A 55 2.79 29.05 -15.23
C ARG A 55 3.38 28.60 -13.89
N ASN A 56 4.56 28.00 -13.92
CA ASN A 56 5.25 27.48 -12.74
C ASN A 56 5.54 28.62 -11.73
N PRO A 57 5.21 28.51 -10.43
CA PRO A 57 5.54 29.55 -9.45
C PRO A 57 7.06 29.82 -9.38
N ALA A 58 7.89 28.79 -9.51
CA ALA A 58 9.35 28.92 -9.51
C ALA A 58 9.94 29.45 -10.84
N TYR A 59 9.12 30.02 -11.75
CA TYR A 59 9.59 30.43 -13.08
C TYR A 59 10.73 31.46 -13.01
N GLU A 60 10.60 32.51 -12.19
CA GLU A 60 11.61 33.57 -12.11
C GLU A 60 12.91 33.09 -11.43
N GLU A 61 12.82 32.17 -10.47
CA GLU A 61 13.98 31.52 -9.84
C GLU A 61 14.75 30.66 -10.86
N ILE A 62 14.03 29.88 -11.67
CA ILE A 62 14.62 29.09 -12.76
C ILE A 62 15.20 30.03 -13.84
N LYS A 63 14.55 31.18 -14.14
CA LYS A 63 15.03 32.18 -15.09
C LYS A 63 16.33 32.83 -14.61
N ALA A 64 16.42 33.19 -13.32
CA ALA A 64 17.66 33.69 -12.71
C ALA A 64 18.77 32.62 -12.78
N SER A 65 18.49 31.39 -12.33
CA SER A 65 19.45 30.29 -12.35
C SER A 65 19.97 29.97 -13.75
N ILE A 66 19.11 29.98 -14.79
CA ILE A 66 19.54 29.73 -16.18
C ILE A 66 20.34 30.93 -16.73
N ARG A 67 20.00 32.17 -16.35
CA ARG A 67 20.77 33.37 -16.76
C ARG A 67 22.19 33.36 -16.19
N GLU A 68 22.36 32.93 -14.95
CA GLU A 68 23.66 32.85 -14.28
C GLU A 68 24.46 31.60 -14.69
N ARG A 69 23.89 30.40 -14.49
CA ARG A 69 24.63 29.12 -14.55
C ARG A 69 24.42 28.35 -15.86
N GLY A 70 23.46 28.75 -16.68
CA GLY A 70 23.06 28.02 -17.90
C GLY A 70 22.14 26.84 -17.60
N LEU A 71 22.10 25.86 -18.52
CA LEU A 71 21.40 24.60 -18.28
C LEU A 71 22.32 23.57 -17.61
N ASP A 72 22.06 23.27 -16.35
CA ASP A 72 22.76 22.20 -15.60
C ASP A 72 22.61 20.81 -16.23
N ALA A 73 21.52 20.57 -16.95
CA ALA A 73 21.18 19.28 -17.55
C ALA A 73 20.60 19.47 -18.95
N ALA A 74 21.19 18.79 -19.93
CA ALA A 74 20.71 18.72 -21.31
C ALA A 74 19.28 18.11 -21.34
N PRO A 75 18.28 18.80 -21.92
CA PRO A 75 16.93 18.27 -21.99
C PRO A 75 16.87 17.09 -22.98
N ALA A 76 16.02 16.12 -22.65
CA ALA A 76 15.70 15.03 -23.57
C ALA A 76 14.71 15.52 -24.64
N ILE A 77 15.08 15.34 -25.91
CA ILE A 77 14.28 15.75 -27.07
C ILE A 77 13.97 14.54 -27.94
N THR A 78 12.92 14.63 -28.75
CA THR A 78 12.53 13.60 -29.72
C THR A 78 11.84 14.27 -30.91
N ARG A 79 11.53 13.52 -31.97
CA ARG A 79 10.91 14.04 -33.19
C ARG A 79 9.83 13.08 -33.67
N ARG A 80 8.62 13.61 -33.89
CA ARG A 80 7.52 12.81 -34.46
C ARG A 80 7.84 12.40 -35.90
N PRO A 81 7.46 11.20 -36.35
CA PRO A 81 7.68 10.76 -37.72
C PRO A 81 7.03 11.72 -38.73
N GLY A 82 7.85 12.42 -39.52
CA GLY A 82 7.39 13.38 -40.53
C GLY A 82 7.30 14.85 -40.08
N GLU A 83 7.63 15.18 -38.82
CA GLU A 83 7.79 16.58 -38.41
C GLU A 83 9.24 17.08 -38.59
N ASP A 84 9.41 18.34 -38.99
CA ASP A 84 10.73 18.98 -39.11
C ASP A 84 11.35 19.39 -37.76
N HIS A 85 10.52 19.53 -36.71
CA HIS A 85 10.90 20.12 -35.43
C HIS A 85 11.16 19.06 -34.35
N TYR A 86 12.00 19.39 -33.38
CA TYR A 86 12.18 18.58 -32.17
C TYR A 86 11.23 19.05 -31.07
N ILE A 87 10.53 18.10 -30.45
CA ILE A 87 9.74 18.31 -29.24
C ILE A 87 10.51 17.85 -28.01
N ILE A 88 10.24 18.48 -26.87
CA ILE A 88 10.77 18.05 -25.58
C ILE A 88 10.03 16.79 -25.12
N ARG A 89 10.79 15.75 -24.75
CA ARG A 89 10.23 14.44 -24.38
C ARG A 89 9.82 14.37 -22.90
N ASN A 90 10.62 14.99 -22.02
CA ASN A 90 10.43 15.05 -20.58
C ASN A 90 10.88 16.43 -20.06
N GLY A 91 10.24 16.97 -19.02
CA GLY A 91 10.86 17.90 -18.06
C GLY A 91 11.35 19.28 -18.50
N GLY A 92 11.09 19.70 -19.74
CA GLY A 92 11.76 20.87 -20.32
C GLY A 92 10.91 22.07 -20.74
N ASN A 93 9.57 21.98 -20.83
CA ASN A 93 8.73 23.03 -21.43
C ASN A 93 8.89 24.41 -20.75
N THR A 94 8.91 24.47 -19.42
CA THR A 94 9.19 25.72 -18.69
C THR A 94 10.59 26.27 -18.98
N ARG A 95 11.60 25.39 -19.11
CA ARG A 95 12.97 25.78 -19.45
C ARG A 95 13.05 26.34 -20.88
N LEU A 96 12.32 25.75 -21.84
CA LEU A 96 12.24 26.25 -23.21
C LEU A 96 11.58 27.63 -23.30
N ALA A 97 10.51 27.87 -22.54
CA ALA A 97 9.90 29.21 -22.44
C ALA A 97 10.91 30.25 -21.92
N ILE A 98 11.61 29.91 -20.83
CA ILE A 98 12.68 30.74 -20.25
C ILE A 98 13.81 31.01 -21.25
N LEU A 99 14.24 30.02 -22.04
CA LEU A 99 15.28 30.20 -23.05
C LEU A 99 14.83 31.11 -24.21
N ARG A 100 13.57 31.01 -24.64
CA ARG A 100 12.97 31.96 -25.61
C ARG A 100 12.96 33.38 -25.07
N GLU A 101 12.62 33.54 -23.81
CA GLU A 101 12.60 34.84 -23.13
C GLU A 101 14.02 35.42 -22.99
N LEU A 102 14.99 34.66 -22.46
CA LEU A 102 16.39 35.06 -22.33
C LEU A 102 17.06 35.35 -23.68
N TRP A 103 16.75 34.58 -24.74
CA TRP A 103 17.19 34.89 -26.10
C TRP A 103 16.53 36.15 -26.67
N SER A 104 15.30 36.48 -26.27
CA SER A 104 14.65 37.74 -26.64
C SER A 104 15.29 38.95 -25.95
N GLU A 105 15.61 38.82 -24.66
CA GLU A 105 16.26 39.86 -23.83
C GLU A 105 17.73 40.12 -24.22
N THR A 106 18.55 39.06 -24.32
CA THR A 106 20.03 39.18 -24.29
C THR A 106 20.70 39.02 -25.65
N LYS A 107 20.08 38.27 -26.57
CA LYS A 107 20.69 37.82 -27.85
C LYS A 107 22.04 37.09 -27.70
N GLU A 108 22.29 36.46 -26.54
CA GLU A 108 23.48 35.63 -26.32
C GLU A 108 23.32 34.22 -26.93
N GLU A 109 24.30 33.77 -27.72
CA GLU A 109 24.20 32.48 -28.43
C GLU A 109 24.02 31.25 -27.51
N ARG A 110 24.42 31.34 -26.23
CA ARG A 110 24.23 30.26 -25.23
C ARG A 110 22.76 29.95 -24.91
N PHE A 111 21.83 30.85 -25.23
CA PHE A 111 20.38 30.60 -25.15
C PHE A 111 19.77 30.21 -26.49
N PHE A 112 20.55 30.29 -27.59
CA PHE A 112 20.11 29.95 -28.94
C PHE A 112 20.56 28.55 -29.37
N ARG A 113 21.80 28.15 -29.08
CA ARG A 113 22.32 26.80 -29.34
C ARG A 113 22.29 26.00 -28.05
N ILE A 114 21.48 24.94 -28.01
CA ILE A 114 21.18 24.17 -26.81
C ILE A 114 21.67 22.74 -26.99
N SER A 115 22.50 22.27 -26.06
CA SER A 115 22.92 20.87 -25.98
C SER A 115 21.77 20.02 -25.43
N CYS A 116 21.30 19.08 -26.24
CA CYS A 116 20.17 18.20 -25.95
C CYS A 116 20.57 16.73 -26.09
N LEU A 117 19.82 15.82 -25.44
CA LEU A 117 19.90 14.39 -25.69
C LEU A 117 18.73 13.99 -26.61
N PHE A 118 19.00 13.72 -27.88
CA PHE A 118 17.99 13.14 -28.76
C PHE A 118 17.71 11.69 -28.35
N ARG A 119 16.43 11.34 -28.25
CA ARG A 119 15.94 9.98 -28.07
C ARG A 119 15.00 9.61 -29.23
N PRO A 120 15.15 8.43 -29.85
CA PRO A 120 14.22 7.96 -30.87
C PRO A 120 12.76 8.00 -30.41
N TRP A 121 11.86 8.27 -31.35
CA TRP A 121 10.42 8.17 -31.15
C TRP A 121 10.01 6.70 -31.11
N PRO A 122 9.45 6.18 -29.99
CA PRO A 122 8.95 4.81 -29.95
C PRO A 122 7.59 4.73 -30.66
N GLU A 123 7.19 3.53 -31.06
CA GLU A 123 5.91 3.28 -31.77
C GLU A 123 4.70 3.87 -31.02
N ARG A 124 4.71 3.78 -29.68
CA ARG A 124 3.69 4.31 -28.76
C ARG A 124 4.03 5.71 -28.23
N GLY A 125 4.60 6.56 -29.08
CA GLY A 125 5.29 7.80 -28.70
C GLY A 125 4.49 8.82 -27.88
N GLU A 126 3.26 9.15 -28.28
CA GLU A 126 2.42 10.10 -27.53
C GLU A 126 2.10 9.62 -26.11
N ILE A 127 1.83 8.32 -25.95
CA ILE A 127 1.54 7.71 -24.65
C ILE A 127 2.79 7.79 -23.76
N VAL A 128 3.95 7.37 -24.27
CA VAL A 128 5.22 7.37 -23.53
C VAL A 128 5.69 8.79 -23.17
N ALA A 129 5.39 9.79 -24.01
CA ALA A 129 5.64 11.19 -23.70
C ALA A 129 4.68 11.70 -22.62
N LEU A 130 3.38 11.46 -22.77
CA LEU A 130 2.35 11.94 -21.85
C LEU A 130 2.44 11.30 -20.45
N THR A 131 2.63 9.98 -20.34
CA THR A 131 2.82 9.32 -19.03
C THR A 131 4.12 9.75 -18.36
N GLY A 132 5.19 9.97 -19.14
CA GLY A 132 6.44 10.54 -18.66
C GLY A 132 6.27 11.95 -18.08
N HIS A 133 5.56 12.84 -18.78
CA HIS A 133 5.22 14.17 -18.31
C HIS A 133 4.31 14.15 -17.07
N LEU A 134 3.33 13.25 -17.02
CA LEU A 134 2.44 13.09 -15.85
C LEU A 134 3.20 12.61 -14.61
N ALA A 135 4.02 11.56 -14.73
CA ALA A 135 4.81 11.02 -13.62
C ALA A 135 5.85 12.03 -13.10
N GLU A 136 6.56 12.73 -14.00
CA GLU A 136 7.56 13.73 -13.60
C GLU A 136 6.92 14.95 -12.89
N ASN A 137 5.74 15.38 -13.33
CA ASN A 137 5.04 16.49 -12.71
C ASN A 137 4.38 16.09 -11.37
N GLU A 138 3.91 14.85 -11.20
CA GLU A 138 3.42 14.35 -9.90
C GLU A 138 4.55 14.23 -8.88
N LEU A 139 5.72 13.70 -9.26
CA LEU A 139 6.93 13.65 -8.41
C LEU A 139 7.41 15.03 -7.93
N ARG A 140 6.95 16.12 -8.55
CA ARG A 140 7.24 17.52 -8.16
C ARG A 140 6.04 18.25 -7.54
N GLY A 141 4.93 17.55 -7.28
CA GLY A 141 3.69 18.16 -6.76
C GLY A 141 3.12 19.28 -7.66
N GLY A 142 3.42 19.24 -8.96
CA GLY A 142 3.33 20.40 -9.85
C GLY A 142 2.00 20.62 -10.59
N LEU A 143 1.03 19.70 -10.44
CA LEU A 143 -0.28 19.73 -11.11
C LEU A 143 -1.41 19.89 -10.09
N THR A 144 -2.41 20.68 -10.45
CA THR A 144 -3.72 20.65 -9.80
C THR A 144 -4.45 19.33 -10.08
N PHE A 145 -5.49 19.03 -9.30
CA PHE A 145 -6.32 17.84 -9.52
C PHE A 145 -6.90 17.79 -10.94
N ILE A 146 -7.32 18.94 -11.48
CA ILE A 146 -7.95 19.02 -12.80
C ILE A 146 -6.94 18.89 -13.96
N GLU A 147 -5.73 19.46 -13.82
CA GLU A 147 -4.64 19.27 -14.78
C GLU A 147 -4.24 17.78 -14.87
N ARG A 148 -4.17 17.09 -13.73
CA ARG A 148 -3.96 15.63 -13.71
C ARG A 148 -5.11 14.87 -14.37
N ALA A 149 -6.35 15.25 -14.07
CA ALA A 149 -7.54 14.58 -14.64
C ALA A 149 -7.59 14.72 -16.16
N LEU A 150 -7.31 15.91 -16.71
CA LEU A 150 -7.24 16.17 -18.14
C LEU A 150 -6.13 15.37 -18.83
N GLY A 151 -4.94 15.25 -18.20
CA GLY A 151 -3.88 14.40 -18.72
C GLY A 151 -4.23 12.91 -18.72
N VAL A 152 -4.98 12.42 -17.72
CA VAL A 152 -5.48 11.04 -17.66
C VAL A 152 -6.53 10.77 -18.74
N GLU A 153 -7.46 11.71 -18.97
CA GLU A 153 -8.42 11.62 -20.08
C GLU A 153 -7.73 11.71 -21.45
N LYS A 154 -6.69 12.53 -21.60
CA LYS A 154 -5.90 12.58 -22.85
C LYS A 154 -5.12 11.29 -23.09
N ALA A 155 -4.62 10.65 -22.03
CA ALA A 155 -4.02 9.32 -22.14
C ALA A 155 -5.07 8.27 -22.55
N ARG A 156 -6.30 8.33 -21.99
CA ARG A 156 -7.43 7.49 -22.41
C ARG A 156 -7.69 7.59 -23.92
N GLU A 157 -7.75 8.80 -24.48
CA GLU A 157 -7.92 9.00 -25.92
C GLU A 157 -6.83 8.29 -26.74
N PHE A 158 -5.55 8.38 -26.34
CA PHE A 158 -4.46 7.73 -27.06
C PHE A 158 -4.51 6.20 -26.98
N TYR A 159 -4.86 5.63 -25.82
CA TYR A 159 -5.07 4.18 -25.70
C TYR A 159 -6.29 3.69 -26.50
N GLU A 160 -7.34 4.50 -26.59
CA GLU A 160 -8.55 4.22 -27.40
C GLU A 160 -8.23 4.28 -28.90
N GLN A 161 -7.40 5.22 -29.34
CA GLN A 161 -6.87 5.29 -30.72
C GLN A 161 -5.98 4.09 -31.06
N GLU A 162 -5.07 3.71 -30.16
CA GLU A 162 -4.16 2.57 -30.31
C GLU A 162 -4.91 1.23 -30.45
N SER A 163 -6.01 1.05 -29.70
CA SER A 163 -6.74 -0.22 -29.64
C SER A 163 -8.09 -0.22 -30.38
N GLY A 164 -8.48 0.90 -31.00
CA GLY A 164 -9.69 1.03 -31.81
C GLY A 164 -11.01 0.86 -31.06
N ALA A 165 -11.00 0.89 -29.73
CA ALA A 165 -12.15 0.58 -28.88
C ALA A 165 -12.12 1.40 -27.58
N ALA A 166 -13.31 1.81 -27.12
CA ALA A 166 -13.48 2.54 -25.85
C ALA A 166 -13.05 1.69 -24.64
N LEU A 167 -12.39 2.31 -23.66
CA LEU A 167 -11.75 1.57 -22.56
C LEU A 167 -12.55 1.62 -21.26
N SER A 168 -12.57 0.48 -20.56
CA SER A 168 -13.08 0.44 -19.19
C SER A 168 -12.11 1.12 -18.22
N GLN A 169 -12.63 1.73 -17.15
CA GLN A 169 -11.78 2.38 -16.14
C GLN A 169 -10.80 1.42 -15.43
N SER A 170 -11.09 0.11 -15.42
CA SER A 170 -10.16 -0.93 -14.95
C SER A 170 -9.01 -1.16 -15.93
N GLU A 171 -9.29 -1.09 -17.23
CA GLU A 171 -8.29 -1.28 -18.30
C GLU A 171 -7.37 -0.07 -18.42
N LEU A 172 -7.92 1.15 -18.31
CA LEU A 172 -7.14 2.38 -18.30
C LEU A 172 -6.16 2.41 -17.11
N ALA A 173 -6.62 2.03 -15.90
CA ALA A 173 -5.75 1.87 -14.74
C ALA A 173 -4.60 0.87 -14.99
N ARG A 174 -4.90 -0.27 -15.65
CA ARG A 174 -3.91 -1.31 -15.99
C ARG A 174 -2.86 -0.80 -16.99
N ARG A 175 -3.26 -0.07 -18.03
CA ARG A 175 -2.33 0.46 -19.04
C ARG A 175 -1.48 1.61 -18.50
N LEU A 176 -2.09 2.57 -17.78
CA LEU A 176 -1.35 3.66 -17.13
C LEU A 176 -0.29 3.13 -16.17
N ALA A 177 -0.61 2.11 -15.36
CA ALA A 177 0.36 1.47 -14.48
C ALA A 177 1.51 0.76 -15.24
N ALA A 178 1.22 0.13 -16.38
CA ALA A 178 2.23 -0.51 -17.22
C ALA A 178 3.17 0.52 -17.90
N ASP A 179 2.64 1.70 -18.28
CA ASP A 179 3.40 2.81 -18.87
C ASP A 179 3.98 3.78 -17.83
N GLY A 180 4.09 3.35 -16.56
CA GLY A 180 4.84 4.04 -15.50
C GLY A 180 4.05 5.05 -14.65
N PHE A 181 2.72 5.14 -14.80
CA PHE A 181 1.85 6.07 -14.08
C PHE A 181 0.71 5.34 -13.34
N PRO A 182 0.98 4.66 -12.21
CA PRO A 182 -0.03 3.87 -11.51
C PRO A 182 -1.13 4.73 -10.87
N VAL A 183 -2.37 4.60 -11.37
CA VAL A 183 -3.55 5.30 -10.82
C VAL A 183 -4.66 4.29 -10.51
N GLN A 184 -5.22 4.33 -9.31
CA GLN A 184 -6.35 3.47 -8.93
C GLN A 184 -7.60 3.77 -9.75
N ARG A 185 -8.32 2.74 -10.22
CA ARG A 185 -9.62 2.86 -10.92
C ARG A 185 -10.58 3.86 -10.25
N SER A 186 -10.64 3.85 -8.92
CA SER A 186 -11.55 4.71 -8.15
C SER A 186 -11.18 6.21 -8.24
N HIS A 187 -9.91 6.55 -8.46
CA HIS A 187 -9.46 7.91 -8.73
C HIS A 187 -9.77 8.32 -10.17
N ILE A 188 -9.58 7.41 -11.14
CA ILE A 188 -9.86 7.68 -12.55
C ILE A 188 -11.35 8.00 -12.76
N THR A 189 -12.28 7.25 -12.15
CA THR A 189 -13.72 7.58 -12.20
C THR A 189 -13.98 9.01 -11.69
N ARG A 190 -13.42 9.39 -10.53
CA ARG A 190 -13.56 10.74 -9.96
C ARG A 190 -12.97 11.83 -10.84
N MET A 191 -11.86 11.54 -11.53
CA MET A 191 -11.21 12.46 -12.49
C MET A 191 -12.10 12.67 -13.72
N ALA A 192 -12.63 11.59 -14.31
CA ALA A 192 -13.57 11.65 -15.42
C ALA A 192 -14.86 12.41 -15.04
N ASP A 193 -15.42 12.15 -13.85
CA ASP A 193 -16.59 12.87 -13.34
C ASP A 193 -16.29 14.37 -13.14
N ALA A 194 -15.12 14.73 -12.62
CA ALA A 194 -14.72 16.13 -12.44
C ALA A 194 -14.55 16.87 -13.78
N VAL A 195 -13.88 16.25 -14.75
CA VAL A 195 -13.73 16.78 -16.12
C VAL A 195 -15.08 16.91 -16.83
N ARG A 196 -16.02 15.98 -16.59
CA ARG A 196 -17.33 15.97 -17.25
C ARG A 196 -18.37 16.91 -16.63
N TYR A 197 -18.40 17.07 -15.30
CA TYR A 197 -19.50 17.74 -14.60
C TYR A 197 -19.10 18.97 -13.77
N LEU A 198 -17.82 19.13 -13.42
CA LEU A 198 -17.35 20.24 -12.60
C LEU A 198 -16.55 21.26 -13.43
N LEU A 199 -15.67 20.80 -14.32
CA LEU A 199 -14.88 21.66 -15.22
C LEU A 199 -15.71 22.60 -16.12
N PRO A 200 -16.89 22.21 -16.64
CA PRO A 200 -17.73 23.16 -17.40
C PRO A 200 -18.31 24.30 -16.57
N ALA A 201 -18.44 24.14 -15.25
CA ALA A 201 -19.12 25.09 -14.36
C ALA A 201 -18.16 25.91 -13.49
N ILE A 202 -17.13 25.28 -12.89
CA ILE A 202 -16.14 25.92 -12.02
C ILE A 202 -14.69 25.75 -12.51
N PRO A 203 -14.37 26.11 -13.77
CA PRO A 203 -13.02 25.96 -14.31
C PRO A 203 -12.00 26.80 -13.53
N THR A 204 -12.36 28.03 -13.13
CA THR A 204 -11.44 28.98 -12.50
C THR A 204 -11.03 28.53 -11.11
N VAL A 205 -11.97 27.99 -10.33
CA VAL A 205 -11.71 27.40 -9.00
C VAL A 205 -10.95 26.07 -9.11
N LEU A 206 -11.29 25.21 -10.08
CA LEU A 206 -10.58 23.95 -10.31
C LEU A 206 -9.11 24.17 -10.68
N TYR A 207 -8.82 25.00 -11.69
CA TYR A 207 -7.46 25.43 -11.98
C TYR A 207 -6.87 26.28 -10.85
N GLY A 208 -7.71 26.95 -10.05
CA GLY A 208 -7.36 27.63 -8.80
C GLY A 208 -6.59 26.76 -7.82
N GLY A 209 -6.76 25.43 -7.90
CA GLY A 209 -6.12 24.46 -7.01
C GLY A 209 -7.10 23.77 -6.07
N LEU A 210 -8.39 23.68 -6.45
CA LEU A 210 -9.42 23.04 -5.63
C LEU A 210 -8.99 21.65 -5.17
N GLY A 211 -8.87 21.49 -3.84
CA GLY A 211 -8.34 20.28 -3.23
C GLY A 211 -9.21 19.05 -3.51
N ARG A 212 -8.56 17.87 -3.64
CA ARG A 212 -9.18 16.57 -3.93
C ARG A 212 -10.44 16.31 -3.11
N HIS A 213 -10.42 16.53 -1.79
CA HIS A 213 -11.57 16.28 -0.92
C HIS A 213 -12.79 17.16 -1.24
N GLN A 214 -12.58 18.40 -1.72
CA GLN A 214 -13.67 19.27 -2.14
C GLN A 214 -14.28 18.76 -3.45
N VAL A 215 -13.45 18.36 -4.42
CA VAL A 215 -13.90 17.72 -5.67
C VAL A 215 -14.69 16.43 -5.38
N GLU A 216 -14.20 15.59 -4.46
CA GLU A 216 -14.90 14.38 -4.03
C GLU A 216 -16.25 14.69 -3.36
N ARG A 217 -16.33 15.71 -2.50
CA ARG A 217 -17.58 16.17 -1.88
C ARG A 217 -18.57 16.70 -2.93
N LEU A 218 -18.13 17.49 -3.90
CA LEU A 218 -18.99 17.97 -4.99
C LEU A 218 -19.57 16.82 -5.83
N SER A 219 -18.77 15.80 -6.15
CA SER A 219 -19.25 14.63 -6.91
C SER A 219 -20.24 13.75 -6.12
N VAL A 220 -20.03 13.58 -4.81
CA VAL A 220 -20.99 12.90 -3.92
C VAL A 220 -22.29 13.71 -3.83
N MET A 221 -22.20 15.01 -3.59
CA MET A 221 -23.34 15.92 -3.52
C MET A 221 -24.14 15.92 -4.83
N ARG A 222 -23.50 16.07 -5.99
CA ARG A 222 -24.18 15.95 -7.31
C ARG A 222 -24.92 14.62 -7.43
N THR A 223 -24.33 13.52 -6.98
CA THR A 223 -24.93 12.18 -7.04
C THR A 223 -26.16 12.06 -6.12
N ALA A 224 -26.15 12.71 -4.95
CA ALA A 224 -27.32 12.81 -4.08
C ALA A 224 -28.41 13.69 -4.72
N CYS A 225 -28.08 14.93 -5.11
CA CYS A 225 -29.01 15.85 -5.76
C CYS A 225 -29.69 15.23 -7.00
N LYS A 226 -28.93 14.51 -7.85
CA LYS A 226 -29.46 13.85 -9.05
C LYS A 226 -30.49 12.78 -8.71
N ARG A 227 -30.26 11.98 -7.66
CA ARG A 227 -31.21 10.95 -7.20
C ARG A 227 -32.49 11.57 -6.63
N THR A 228 -32.37 12.64 -5.85
CA THR A 228 -33.52 13.37 -5.30
C THR A 228 -34.33 14.06 -6.40
N TRP A 229 -33.66 14.66 -7.40
CA TRP A 229 -34.29 15.18 -8.60
C TRP A 229 -35.02 14.08 -9.40
N GLU A 230 -34.36 12.96 -9.68
CA GLU A 230 -34.96 11.77 -10.34
C GLU A 230 -36.07 11.10 -9.51
N HIS A 231 -36.19 11.41 -8.22
CA HIS A 231 -37.33 11.00 -7.41
C HIS A 231 -38.53 11.92 -7.64
N TYR A 232 -38.37 13.24 -7.46
CA TYR A 232 -39.47 14.21 -7.46
C TYR A 232 -39.87 14.75 -8.84
N ALA A 233 -39.00 14.64 -9.86
CA ALA A 233 -39.27 15.13 -11.21
C ALA A 233 -40.08 14.13 -12.09
N LYS A 234 -40.27 12.88 -11.66
CA LYS A 234 -40.89 11.81 -12.48
C LYS A 234 -42.23 12.18 -13.10
N ASP A 235 -43.07 12.88 -12.35
CA ASP A 235 -44.42 13.27 -12.75
C ASP A 235 -44.52 14.77 -13.12
N ARG A 236 -43.38 15.42 -13.42
CA ARG A 236 -43.30 16.88 -13.63
C ARG A 236 -42.50 17.27 -14.87
N SER A 237 -43.10 18.12 -15.71
CA SER A 237 -42.38 18.80 -16.79
C SER A 237 -41.65 20.02 -16.22
N LEU A 238 -40.36 19.86 -15.89
CA LEU A 238 -39.49 20.94 -15.43
C LEU A 238 -38.92 21.74 -16.62
N PRO A 239 -38.56 23.03 -16.46
CA PRO A 239 -38.04 23.86 -17.55
C PRO A 239 -36.59 23.53 -17.94
N LEU A 240 -35.84 22.91 -17.03
CA LEU A 240 -34.44 22.51 -17.19
C LEU A 240 -34.25 21.01 -16.89
N ASP A 241 -33.17 20.43 -17.40
CA ASP A 241 -32.68 19.14 -16.92
C ASP A 241 -31.73 19.30 -15.73
N PHE A 242 -31.47 18.19 -15.01
CA PHE A 242 -30.64 18.21 -13.81
C PHE A 242 -29.19 18.65 -14.10
N ASP A 243 -28.62 18.23 -15.24
CA ASP A 243 -27.21 18.47 -15.53
C ASP A 243 -26.95 19.92 -15.95
N SER A 244 -27.90 20.59 -16.62
CA SER A 244 -27.86 22.05 -16.84
C SER A 244 -28.06 22.79 -15.52
N PHE A 245 -29.08 22.42 -14.74
CA PHE A 245 -29.40 23.04 -13.45
C PHE A 245 -28.20 23.03 -12.49
N PHE A 246 -27.56 21.86 -12.33
CA PHE A 246 -26.40 21.70 -11.46
C PHE A 246 -25.22 22.57 -11.93
N GLN A 247 -25.02 22.74 -13.23
CA GLN A 247 -23.97 23.60 -13.78
C GLN A 247 -24.28 25.09 -13.57
N GLU A 248 -25.53 25.53 -13.77
CA GLU A 248 -25.97 26.91 -13.55
C GLU A 248 -25.85 27.33 -12.07
N VAL A 249 -26.20 26.46 -11.12
CA VAL A 249 -25.98 26.71 -9.70
C VAL A 249 -24.48 26.74 -9.37
N LEU A 250 -23.72 25.75 -9.83
CA LEU A 250 -22.31 25.63 -9.47
C LEU A 250 -21.45 26.77 -10.07
N ALA A 251 -21.79 27.28 -11.25
CA ALA A 251 -21.08 28.37 -11.92
C ALA A 251 -21.13 29.72 -11.17
N GLN A 252 -22.13 29.93 -10.31
CA GLN A 252 -22.19 31.11 -9.43
C GLN A 252 -21.02 31.16 -8.43
N PHE A 253 -20.34 30.04 -8.21
CA PHE A 253 -19.24 29.89 -7.26
C PHE A 253 -17.84 29.87 -7.93
N ASP A 254 -17.71 30.18 -9.23
CA ASP A 254 -16.42 30.20 -9.94
C ASP A 254 -15.59 31.49 -9.72
N THR A 255 -15.55 32.01 -8.48
CA THR A 255 -14.82 33.24 -8.15
C THR A 255 -13.34 33.01 -7.83
N GLN A 256 -12.49 34.01 -8.10
CA GLN A 256 -11.08 33.98 -7.67
C GLN A 256 -10.90 34.68 -6.32
N GLY A 257 -10.33 33.96 -5.35
CA GLY A 257 -9.81 34.53 -4.10
C GLY A 257 -10.68 34.31 -2.87
N ASP A 258 -11.95 33.93 -3.04
CA ASP A 258 -12.79 33.47 -1.92
C ASP A 258 -12.45 32.03 -1.50
N GLU A 259 -12.66 31.71 -0.23
CA GLU A 259 -12.57 30.33 0.25
C GLU A 259 -13.80 29.54 -0.25
N PHE A 260 -13.58 28.64 -1.20
CA PHE A 260 -14.65 27.82 -1.79
C PHE A 260 -15.35 26.98 -0.72
N ALA A 261 -16.58 27.36 -0.38
CA ALA A 261 -17.34 26.78 0.73
C ALA A 261 -18.43 25.82 0.22
N PRO A 262 -18.23 24.48 0.26
CA PRO A 262 -19.20 23.54 -0.31
C PRO A 262 -20.55 23.54 0.40
N GLN A 263 -20.62 24.05 1.64
CA GLN A 263 -21.87 24.26 2.36
C GLN A 263 -22.77 25.28 1.65
N ARG A 264 -22.23 26.41 1.17
CA ARG A 264 -23.04 27.38 0.41
C ARG A 264 -23.55 26.80 -0.91
N VAL A 265 -22.72 25.99 -1.58
CA VAL A 265 -23.13 25.26 -2.80
C VAL A 265 -24.24 24.25 -2.48
N GLN A 266 -24.16 23.58 -1.33
CA GLN A 266 -25.18 22.65 -0.84
C GLN A 266 -26.51 23.37 -0.52
N ASP A 267 -26.44 24.47 0.23
CA ASP A 267 -27.61 25.27 0.61
C ASP A 267 -28.31 25.88 -0.63
N GLU A 268 -27.54 26.41 -1.60
CA GLU A 268 -28.07 26.98 -2.85
C GLU A 268 -28.69 25.90 -3.75
N LEU A 269 -28.06 24.73 -3.88
CA LEU A 269 -28.63 23.59 -4.62
C LEU A 269 -29.95 23.14 -4.01
N ILE A 270 -30.05 23.03 -2.68
CA ILE A 270 -31.29 22.67 -1.99
C ILE A 270 -32.35 23.76 -2.15
N GLY A 271 -31.97 25.03 -2.03
CA GLY A 271 -32.85 26.19 -2.21
C GLY A 271 -33.50 26.23 -3.60
N GLN A 272 -32.69 26.20 -4.67
CA GLN A 272 -33.23 26.23 -6.02
C GLN A 272 -33.95 24.93 -6.41
N MET A 273 -33.52 23.76 -5.90
CA MET A 273 -34.31 22.52 -6.03
C MET A 273 -35.66 22.62 -5.31
N SER A 274 -35.73 23.28 -4.15
CA SER A 274 -36.97 23.52 -3.40
C SER A 274 -37.96 24.34 -4.22
N GLU A 275 -37.50 25.40 -4.90
CA GLU A 275 -38.35 26.22 -5.77
C GLU A 275 -38.80 25.45 -7.03
N LEU A 276 -37.87 24.82 -7.75
CA LEU A 276 -38.18 24.11 -9.01
C LEU A 276 -39.03 22.85 -8.79
N LEU A 277 -38.81 22.11 -7.71
CA LEU A 277 -39.59 20.91 -7.36
C LEU A 277 -40.81 21.22 -6.49
N GLY A 278 -40.96 22.44 -5.97
CA GLY A 278 -42.03 22.79 -5.03
C GLY A 278 -42.08 21.87 -3.80
N ILE A 279 -40.91 21.47 -3.29
CA ILE A 279 -40.73 20.63 -2.09
C ILE A 279 -40.01 21.49 -1.05
N GLY A 280 -40.49 21.49 0.19
CA GLY A 280 -39.90 22.33 1.25
C GLY A 280 -38.43 21.99 1.52
N TYR A 281 -37.62 23.04 1.73
CA TYR A 281 -36.18 22.98 1.98
C TYR A 281 -35.77 21.86 2.95
N ASP A 282 -36.42 21.79 4.12
CA ASP A 282 -36.08 20.83 5.18
C ASP A 282 -36.26 19.37 4.76
N VAL A 283 -37.21 19.09 3.86
CA VAL A 283 -37.45 17.73 3.32
C VAL A 283 -36.32 17.35 2.37
N LEU A 284 -35.99 18.23 1.41
CA LEU A 284 -34.88 17.99 0.49
C LEU A 284 -33.53 17.90 1.22
N ALA A 285 -33.29 18.74 2.23
CA ALA A 285 -32.11 18.68 3.07
C ALA A 285 -31.99 17.35 3.82
N LEU A 286 -33.12 16.81 4.33
CA LEU A 286 -33.16 15.49 4.95
C LEU A 286 -32.89 14.38 3.92
N ASP A 287 -33.53 14.41 2.75
CA ASP A 287 -33.32 13.41 1.69
C ASP A 287 -31.88 13.37 1.17
N LEU A 288 -31.25 14.54 1.00
CA LEU A 288 -29.85 14.64 0.58
C LEU A 288 -28.91 14.11 1.67
N THR A 289 -29.09 14.53 2.93
CA THR A 289 -28.23 14.09 4.04
C THR A 289 -28.41 12.62 4.37
N GLU A 290 -29.62 12.07 4.28
CA GLU A 290 -29.83 10.62 4.40
C GLU A 290 -29.25 9.87 3.20
N SER A 291 -29.32 10.41 1.98
CA SER A 291 -28.70 9.81 0.79
C SER A 291 -27.17 9.81 0.86
N GLU A 292 -26.55 10.88 1.36
CA GLU A 292 -25.11 10.94 1.66
C GLU A 292 -24.74 9.93 2.77
N SER A 293 -25.56 9.84 3.82
CA SER A 293 -25.37 8.89 4.93
C SER A 293 -25.47 7.43 4.47
N ARG A 294 -26.48 7.09 3.65
CA ARG A 294 -26.62 5.76 3.03
C ARG A 294 -25.46 5.47 2.08
N HIS A 295 -25.01 6.44 1.28
CA HIS A 295 -23.85 6.25 0.40
C HIS A 295 -22.57 5.99 1.21
N ARG A 296 -22.37 6.72 2.31
CA ARG A 296 -21.25 6.50 3.24
C ARG A 296 -21.32 5.13 3.91
N ALA A 297 -22.51 4.69 4.33
CA ALA A 297 -22.75 3.37 4.94
C ALA A 297 -22.70 2.19 3.96
N LEU A 298 -22.80 2.43 2.64
CA LEU A 298 -22.60 1.43 1.58
C LEU A 298 -21.16 1.39 1.03
N VAL A 299 -20.34 2.39 1.37
CA VAL A 299 -18.90 2.47 1.00
C VAL A 299 -17.99 2.13 2.19
N SER A 300 -18.51 2.22 3.42
CA SER A 300 -17.90 1.66 4.63
C SER A 300 -18.36 0.23 4.86
N ASP A 301 -17.54 -0.61 5.49
CA ASP A 301 -18.00 -1.91 6.00
C ASP A 301 -19.09 -1.73 7.08
N PRO A 302 -20.06 -2.65 7.18
CA PRO A 302 -21.24 -2.48 8.02
C PRO A 302 -20.90 -2.61 9.52
N THR A 303 -20.69 -1.47 10.17
CA THR A 303 -20.62 -1.40 11.64
C THR A 303 -21.98 -1.80 12.22
N PRO A 304 -22.08 -2.84 13.07
CA PRO A 304 -23.35 -3.24 13.67
C PRO A 304 -23.89 -2.13 14.59
N PRO A 305 -25.21 -1.88 14.61
CA PRO A 305 -25.78 -0.78 15.39
C PRO A 305 -25.63 -1.03 16.89
N ALA A 306 -25.18 -0.01 17.63
CA ALA A 306 -25.08 -0.06 19.07
C ALA A 306 -26.47 -0.27 19.71
N ALA A 307 -26.54 -1.15 20.71
CA ALA A 307 -27.79 -1.45 21.42
C ALA A 307 -28.35 -0.21 22.14
N GLN A 308 -29.66 -0.02 22.08
CA GLN A 308 -30.33 1.09 22.74
C GLN A 308 -30.27 0.95 24.28
N PRO A 309 -30.13 2.05 25.05
CA PRO A 309 -30.11 1.98 26.51
C PRO A 309 -31.48 1.54 27.07
N ALA A 310 -31.50 0.44 27.82
CA ALA A 310 -32.70 -0.02 28.52
C ALA A 310 -32.96 0.82 29.77
N LEU A 311 -34.21 1.25 29.97
CA LEU A 311 -34.65 1.94 31.19
C LEU A 311 -34.84 0.93 32.36
N PRO A 312 -34.50 1.31 33.61
CA PRO A 312 -34.59 0.40 34.75
C PRO A 312 -36.04 0.24 35.27
N SER A 313 -36.45 -1.00 35.48
CA SER A 313 -37.73 -1.36 36.13
C SER A 313 -37.55 -1.60 37.65
N PRO A 314 -38.53 -1.24 38.50
CA PRO A 314 -38.39 -1.28 39.96
C PRO A 314 -38.65 -2.66 40.61
N THR A 315 -38.11 -2.85 41.81
CA THR A 315 -38.05 -4.14 42.51
C THR A 315 -39.15 -4.35 43.56
N ALA A 316 -39.94 -5.42 43.42
CA ALA A 316 -40.73 -6.11 44.48
C ALA A 316 -41.22 -7.47 43.92
N GLY A 317 -41.41 -8.56 44.67
CA GLY A 317 -41.10 -8.85 46.08
C GLY A 317 -41.94 -10.04 46.60
N THR A 318 -41.40 -10.86 47.52
CA THR A 318 -42.09 -11.98 48.23
C THR A 318 -42.48 -13.24 47.37
N PRO A 319 -42.77 -14.45 47.95
CA PRO A 319 -41.98 -15.64 47.56
C PRO A 319 -42.76 -16.98 47.23
N THR A 320 -41.95 -18.04 47.06
CA THR A 320 -42.13 -19.51 46.88
C THR A 320 -43.15 -20.27 47.75
N PRO A 321 -43.42 -21.61 47.54
CA PRO A 321 -43.17 -22.56 46.41
C PRO A 321 -44.46 -23.42 46.11
N PRO A 322 -44.48 -24.79 45.94
CA PRO A 322 -43.67 -25.78 45.20
C PRO A 322 -44.49 -26.61 44.15
N GLY A 323 -43.88 -27.54 43.36
CA GLY A 323 -44.69 -28.54 42.61
C GLY A 323 -44.05 -29.44 41.53
N ALA A 324 -43.30 -30.47 41.95
CA ALA A 324 -43.07 -31.82 41.34
C ALA A 324 -43.19 -32.16 39.82
N ALA A 325 -42.22 -32.98 39.38
CA ALA A 325 -42.30 -34.15 38.46
C ALA A 325 -42.24 -33.97 36.91
N SER A 326 -41.55 -34.92 36.28
CA SER A 326 -41.37 -35.11 34.83
C SER A 326 -41.78 -36.52 34.41
N SER A 327 -41.96 -36.77 33.09
CA SER A 327 -41.29 -37.86 32.33
C SER A 327 -42.15 -38.68 31.32
N ILE A 328 -41.65 -38.70 30.06
CA ILE A 328 -41.39 -39.89 29.20
C ILE A 328 -42.58 -40.78 28.72
N ALA A 329 -42.70 -40.95 27.38
CA ALA A 329 -42.81 -42.26 26.71
C ALA A 329 -42.59 -42.22 25.16
N THR A 330 -41.79 -43.17 24.67
CA THR A 330 -41.36 -43.53 23.28
C THR A 330 -42.32 -44.60 22.64
N PRO A 331 -42.04 -45.44 21.58
CA PRO A 331 -40.87 -45.63 20.68
C PRO A 331 -41.11 -45.97 19.15
N ALA A 332 -39.99 -46.12 18.39
CA ALA A 332 -39.62 -47.24 17.46
C ALA A 332 -39.85 -47.27 15.90
N ALA A 333 -38.73 -47.61 15.21
CA ALA A 333 -38.52 -48.50 14.03
C ALA A 333 -38.91 -48.10 12.57
N ALA A 334 -38.41 -48.74 11.47
CA ALA A 334 -37.04 -49.04 10.97
C ALA A 334 -37.06 -49.97 9.71
N ALA A 335 -36.17 -49.79 8.68
CA ALA A 335 -35.53 -50.82 7.78
C ALA A 335 -35.07 -50.37 6.36
N GLY A 336 -34.00 -50.98 5.80
CA GLY A 336 -33.96 -51.47 4.38
C GLY A 336 -33.11 -50.76 3.26
N PRO A 337 -32.00 -51.37 2.77
CA PRO A 337 -31.20 -51.00 1.54
C PRO A 337 -31.50 -51.97 0.34
N PRO A 338 -30.69 -52.18 -0.77
CA PRO A 338 -29.37 -51.65 -1.22
C PRO A 338 -29.21 -51.03 -2.67
N PRO A 339 -28.65 -51.63 -3.78
CA PRO A 339 -27.49 -51.00 -4.48
C PRO A 339 -27.44 -50.91 -6.04
N ALA A 340 -26.60 -49.99 -6.57
CA ALA A 340 -25.84 -50.08 -7.86
C ALA A 340 -24.74 -48.98 -7.97
N SER A 341 -23.71 -49.18 -8.81
CA SER A 341 -22.51 -48.30 -9.02
C SER A 341 -21.90 -48.52 -10.42
N PRO A 342 -20.73 -47.94 -10.84
CA PRO A 342 -19.95 -46.74 -10.44
C PRO A 342 -19.67 -45.84 -11.69
N PRO A 343 -18.60 -45.00 -11.81
CA PRO A 343 -17.70 -44.34 -10.83
C PRO A 343 -18.02 -42.80 -10.80
N ALA A 344 -17.17 -41.78 -10.67
CA ALA A 344 -15.72 -41.50 -10.54
C ALA A 344 -15.57 -40.06 -9.95
N SER A 345 -14.46 -39.56 -9.39
CA SER A 345 -13.13 -40.10 -9.05
C SER A 345 -12.47 -39.24 -7.93
N GLU A 346 -11.20 -39.52 -7.60
CA GLU A 346 -10.42 -39.00 -6.45
C GLU A 346 -9.40 -37.89 -6.81
N PRO A 347 -8.63 -37.28 -5.87
CA PRO A 347 -8.54 -37.53 -4.42
C PRO A 347 -8.62 -36.31 -3.47
N THR A 348 -9.05 -36.58 -2.23
CA THR A 348 -8.73 -35.78 -1.03
C THR A 348 -7.97 -36.69 -0.06
N LEU A 349 -6.76 -36.31 0.36
CA LEU A 349 -6.00 -37.09 1.35
C LEU A 349 -6.50 -36.83 2.77
N ARG A 350 -6.66 -37.92 3.54
CA ARG A 350 -7.08 -37.91 4.95
C ARG A 350 -5.87 -37.88 5.89
N HIS A 351 -6.13 -37.55 7.15
CA HIS A 351 -5.61 -38.32 8.28
C HIS A 351 -6.80 -38.75 9.13
N ASP A 352 -6.75 -39.98 9.66
CA ASP A 352 -7.78 -40.52 10.55
C ASP A 352 -7.44 -40.22 12.01
N ASP A 353 -8.47 -39.99 12.83
CA ASP A 353 -8.35 -39.93 14.28
C ASP A 353 -8.00 -41.30 14.88
N THR A 354 -7.23 -41.29 15.98
CA THR A 354 -7.41 -42.29 17.05
C THR A 354 -7.53 -41.57 18.39
N ALA A 355 -8.70 -41.68 19.00
CA ALA A 355 -9.06 -40.89 20.17
C ALA A 355 -8.67 -41.55 21.50
N VAL A 356 -8.28 -40.72 22.46
CA VAL A 356 -8.50 -40.95 23.90
C VAL A 356 -9.33 -39.77 24.38
N GLY A 357 -10.54 -40.03 24.86
CA GLY A 357 -11.49 -38.97 25.25
C GLY A 357 -11.62 -38.84 26.76
N GLU A 358 -11.52 -37.62 27.26
CA GLU A 358 -12.08 -37.22 28.56
C GLU A 358 -13.10 -36.10 28.32
N ALA A 359 -14.26 -36.21 28.97
CA ALA A 359 -15.37 -35.29 28.77
C ALA A 359 -15.35 -34.16 29.81
N ALA A 360 -14.90 -32.98 29.40
CA ALA A 360 -15.01 -31.75 30.20
C ALA A 360 -16.19 -30.89 29.70
N THR A 361 -17.04 -30.46 30.63
CA THR A 361 -18.30 -29.77 30.35
C THR A 361 -18.12 -28.35 29.80
N GLY A 362 -18.62 -28.12 28.59
CA GLY A 362 -19.37 -26.91 28.20
C GLY A 362 -18.82 -25.53 28.57
N SER A 363 -17.99 -24.97 27.69
CA SER A 363 -17.84 -23.53 27.52
C SER A 363 -18.21 -23.15 26.08
N GLN A 364 -18.87 -22.00 25.89
CA GLN A 364 -19.04 -21.43 24.54
C GLN A 364 -17.68 -20.97 24.01
N PRO A 365 -17.42 -21.05 22.69
CA PRO A 365 -16.20 -20.49 22.11
C PRO A 365 -16.20 -18.97 22.33
N ALA A 366 -15.17 -18.46 23.01
CA ALA A 366 -14.99 -17.03 23.21
C ALA A 366 -14.87 -16.31 21.86
N ALA A 367 -15.40 -15.08 21.77
CA ALA A 367 -15.27 -14.28 20.56
C ALA A 367 -13.78 -13.98 20.28
N PRO A 368 -13.31 -13.96 19.02
CA PRO A 368 -11.89 -13.76 18.71
C PRO A 368 -11.26 -12.50 19.33
N GLY A 369 -12.06 -11.47 19.59
CA GLY A 369 -11.64 -10.22 20.23
C GLY A 369 -11.26 -10.35 21.71
N ASP A 370 -11.73 -11.37 22.44
CA ASP A 370 -11.38 -11.55 23.86
C ASP A 370 -10.05 -12.31 24.01
N LEU A 371 -9.83 -13.35 23.21
CA LEU A 371 -8.50 -13.98 23.10
C LEU A 371 -7.43 -12.94 22.73
N LEU A 372 -7.70 -12.10 21.73
CA LEU A 372 -6.79 -11.02 21.32
C LEU A 372 -6.46 -10.04 22.45
N ARG A 373 -7.37 -9.81 23.42
CA ARG A 373 -7.10 -8.94 24.59
C ARG A 373 -6.16 -9.62 25.59
N GLU A 374 -6.32 -10.92 25.82
CA GLU A 374 -5.45 -11.70 26.72
C GLU A 374 -4.00 -11.80 26.22
N HIS A 375 -3.77 -11.63 24.91
CA HIS A 375 -2.44 -11.66 24.29
C HIS A 375 -1.69 -10.30 24.32
N ILE A 376 -2.33 -9.23 24.82
CA ILE A 376 -1.74 -7.88 24.87
C ILE A 376 -0.93 -7.70 26.17
N VAL A 377 0.40 -7.82 26.08
CA VAL A 377 1.34 -7.65 27.22
C VAL A 377 1.23 -6.27 27.88
N SER A 378 0.94 -5.23 27.09
CA SER A 378 0.51 -3.92 27.57
C SER A 378 -0.22 -3.19 26.44
N PRO A 379 -1.44 -2.65 26.67
CA PRO A 379 -2.14 -1.88 25.67
C PRO A 379 -1.43 -0.53 25.50
N ALA A 380 -0.52 -0.47 24.53
CA ALA A 380 0.10 0.79 24.11
C ALA A 380 -1.03 1.78 23.76
N PRO A 381 -1.10 2.96 24.39
CA PRO A 381 -2.21 3.89 24.18
C PRO A 381 -2.09 4.54 22.80
N THR A 382 -2.59 3.84 21.78
CA THR A 382 -2.92 4.39 20.46
C THR A 382 -4.11 5.32 20.65
N THR A 383 -3.85 6.49 21.24
CA THR A 383 -4.88 7.50 21.54
C THR A 383 -5.72 7.76 20.28
N GLU A 384 -7.01 8.05 20.47
CA GLU A 384 -7.92 8.34 19.35
C GLU A 384 -7.37 9.46 18.45
N ARG A 385 -6.56 10.37 19.01
CA ARG A 385 -5.77 11.38 18.28
C ARG A 385 -4.68 10.78 17.40
N LEU A 386 -3.91 9.81 17.87
CA LEU A 386 -2.88 9.13 17.06
C LEU A 386 -3.53 8.27 15.97
N GLN A 387 -4.59 7.53 16.29
CA GLN A 387 -5.37 6.78 15.29
C GLN A 387 -6.03 7.69 14.25
N SER A 388 -6.62 8.82 14.65
CA SER A 388 -7.22 9.78 13.69
C SER A 388 -6.18 10.52 12.87
N ILE A 389 -4.97 10.78 13.40
CA ILE A 389 -3.82 11.25 12.61
C ILE A 389 -3.40 10.18 11.60
N GLN A 390 -3.29 8.90 11.99
CA GLN A 390 -2.95 7.81 11.06
C GLN A 390 -4.00 7.61 9.97
N ARG A 391 -5.30 7.68 10.30
CA ARG A 391 -6.40 7.67 9.31
C ARG A 391 -6.32 8.88 8.38
N MET A 392 -6.18 10.09 8.92
CA MET A 392 -6.04 11.33 8.14
C MET A 392 -4.82 11.32 7.20
N VAL A 393 -3.69 10.76 7.64
CA VAL A 393 -2.47 10.63 6.82
C VAL A 393 -2.65 9.56 5.74
N ALA A 394 -3.29 8.42 6.03
CA ALA A 394 -3.63 7.42 5.02
C ALA A 394 -4.64 7.97 3.98
N ASP A 395 -5.68 8.67 4.43
CA ASP A 395 -6.69 9.33 3.57
C ASP A 395 -6.06 10.40 2.65
N GLN A 396 -5.02 11.11 3.13
CA GLN A 396 -4.29 12.12 2.37
C GLN A 396 -3.27 11.53 1.38
N LEU A 397 -2.53 10.49 1.78
CA LEU A 397 -1.50 9.84 0.94
C LEU A 397 -2.09 8.82 -0.04
N GLY A 398 -3.27 8.26 0.25
CA GLY A 398 -3.89 7.18 -0.53
C GLY A 398 -3.37 5.78 -0.19
N ASP A 399 -2.61 5.64 0.90
CA ASP A 399 -2.25 4.35 1.49
C ASP A 399 -3.50 3.60 1.99
N ALA A 400 -3.41 2.27 2.04
CA ALA A 400 -4.44 1.50 2.73
C ALA A 400 -4.47 1.90 4.21
N LEU A 401 -5.68 2.13 4.74
CA LEU A 401 -5.88 2.34 6.17
C LEU A 401 -5.16 1.22 6.94
N PRO A 402 -4.25 1.54 7.88
CA PRO A 402 -3.60 0.53 8.68
C PRO A 402 -4.67 -0.38 9.30
N PRO A 403 -4.60 -1.71 9.11
CA PRO A 403 -5.61 -2.60 9.66
C PRO A 403 -5.72 -2.36 11.17
N ASP A 404 -6.94 -2.40 11.70
CA ASP A 404 -7.17 -2.23 13.15
C ASP A 404 -6.25 -3.20 13.92
N PHE A 405 -5.83 -2.82 15.12
CA PHE A 405 -4.87 -3.61 15.90
C PHE A 405 -5.27 -5.10 15.97
N SER A 406 -6.56 -5.40 16.08
CA SER A 406 -7.08 -6.78 16.02
C SER A 406 -6.75 -7.50 14.70
N ALA A 407 -7.09 -6.91 13.56
CA ALA A 407 -6.82 -7.45 12.22
C ALA A 407 -5.32 -7.46 11.86
N SER A 408 -4.59 -6.44 12.30
CA SER A 408 -3.15 -6.29 12.09
C SER A 408 -2.38 -7.39 12.83
N VAL A 409 -2.70 -7.66 14.09
CA VAL A 409 -2.12 -8.78 14.86
C VAL A 409 -2.41 -10.12 14.19
N LEU A 410 -3.64 -10.35 13.73
CA LEU A 410 -4.02 -11.58 13.03
C LEU A 410 -3.34 -11.76 11.65
N GLN A 411 -2.99 -10.69 10.95
CA GLN A 411 -2.26 -10.75 9.67
C GLN A 411 -0.73 -10.78 9.83
N SER A 412 -0.18 -10.13 10.85
CA SER A 412 1.28 -9.94 11.02
C SER A 412 1.95 -10.96 11.93
N ILE A 413 1.20 -11.86 12.57
CA ILE A 413 1.74 -12.93 13.45
C ILE A 413 1.41 -14.34 12.93
N PRO A 414 2.02 -14.80 11.81
CA PRO A 414 2.31 -16.20 11.58
C PRO A 414 3.70 -16.52 12.19
N VAL A 415 3.85 -16.42 13.51
CA VAL A 415 5.11 -16.73 14.22
C VAL A 415 5.29 -18.26 14.40
N GLN A 416 5.05 -18.99 13.29
CA GLN A 416 5.06 -20.45 13.25
C GLN A 416 6.48 -21.02 13.15
N ALA A 417 7.15 -21.10 14.30
CA ALA A 417 8.37 -21.88 14.44
C ALA A 417 8.02 -23.36 14.62
N GLY A 418 8.28 -24.16 13.58
CA GLY A 418 8.16 -25.63 13.64
C GLY A 418 9.25 -26.29 14.50
N GLY A 419 8.93 -27.41 15.13
CA GLY A 419 9.77 -28.16 16.06
C GLY A 419 8.99 -29.33 16.65
N LEU A 420 9.50 -29.97 17.72
CA LEU A 420 8.72 -30.97 18.46
C LEU A 420 7.51 -30.33 19.16
N TYR A 421 7.64 -29.06 19.54
CA TYR A 421 6.57 -28.23 20.05
C TYR A 421 6.40 -27.00 19.15
N PRO A 422 5.46 -27.01 18.18
CA PRO A 422 5.24 -25.87 17.29
C PRO A 422 4.76 -24.65 18.08
N ILE A 423 5.34 -23.49 17.79
CA ILE A 423 4.95 -22.22 18.41
C ILE A 423 3.92 -21.55 17.51
N SER A 424 2.71 -21.31 18.02
CA SER A 424 1.70 -20.46 17.35
C SER A 424 1.69 -19.03 17.88
N ASP A 425 1.98 -18.87 19.18
CA ASP A 425 2.13 -17.58 19.85
C ASP A 425 3.27 -17.62 20.87
N VAL A 426 3.97 -16.48 21.04
CA VAL A 426 5.14 -16.36 21.92
C VAL A 426 4.75 -16.13 23.38
N TRP A 427 3.64 -15.43 23.64
CA TRP A 427 3.25 -14.86 24.95
C TRP A 427 2.17 -15.67 25.69
N TYR A 428 1.20 -16.23 24.97
CA TYR A 428 0.11 -17.04 25.50
C TYR A 428 0.63 -18.38 26.00
N ILE A 429 0.26 -18.75 27.22
CA ILE A 429 0.60 -20.03 27.83
C ILE A 429 -0.72 -20.76 28.06
N ASP A 430 -0.89 -21.89 27.40
CA ASP A 430 -2.06 -22.75 27.57
C ASP A 430 -2.14 -23.27 29.01
N ALA A 431 -3.35 -23.41 29.56
CA ALA A 431 -3.55 -23.85 30.93
C ALA A 431 -3.04 -25.28 31.19
N GLY A 432 -2.97 -26.13 30.16
CA GLY A 432 -2.33 -27.44 30.21
C GLY A 432 -0.79 -27.39 30.19
N LEU A 433 -0.17 -26.28 29.79
CA LEU A 433 1.28 -26.07 29.84
C LEU A 433 1.74 -25.41 31.15
N ASP A 434 0.85 -24.70 31.85
CA ASP A 434 1.15 -23.78 32.96
C ASP A 434 1.43 -24.46 34.32
N THR A 435 2.25 -25.53 34.32
CA THR A 435 2.76 -26.17 35.54
C THR A 435 4.29 -26.28 35.53
N PRO A 436 4.98 -26.21 36.68
CA PRO A 436 6.45 -26.15 36.72
C PRO A 436 7.14 -27.25 35.91
N ASP A 437 6.74 -28.52 36.09
CA ASP A 437 7.33 -29.66 35.38
C ASP A 437 7.16 -29.57 33.85
N ARG A 438 5.98 -29.14 33.39
CA ARG A 438 5.68 -29.01 31.95
C ARG A 438 6.42 -27.82 31.33
N LEU A 439 6.49 -26.69 32.03
CA LEU A 439 7.32 -25.56 31.63
C LEU A 439 8.80 -25.97 31.50
N ARG A 440 9.35 -26.67 32.50
CA ARG A 440 10.74 -27.17 32.52
C ARG A 440 11.06 -28.04 31.30
N ILE A 441 10.21 -29.01 30.98
CA ILE A 441 10.35 -29.89 29.81
C ILE A 441 10.39 -29.09 28.49
N HIS A 442 9.47 -28.14 28.31
CA HIS A 442 9.41 -27.34 27.09
C HIS A 442 10.57 -26.33 26.99
N ILE A 443 11.01 -25.72 28.09
CA ILE A 443 12.21 -24.86 28.14
C ILE A 443 13.45 -25.64 27.70
N ALA A 444 13.62 -26.87 28.22
CA ALA A 444 14.74 -27.74 27.86
C ALA A 444 14.72 -28.16 26.38
N GLN A 445 13.55 -28.54 25.84
CA GLN A 445 13.42 -28.87 24.43
C GLN A 445 13.71 -27.66 23.52
N PHE A 446 13.26 -26.45 23.87
CA PHE A 446 13.62 -25.25 23.09
C PHE A 446 15.13 -24.96 23.17
N ALA A 447 15.77 -25.14 24.32
CA ALA A 447 17.24 -25.02 24.43
C ALA A 447 17.96 -26.04 23.53
N ARG A 448 17.50 -27.30 23.50
CA ARG A 448 18.01 -28.37 22.64
C ARG A 448 17.84 -28.05 21.15
N GLU A 449 16.67 -27.55 20.74
CA GLU A 449 16.41 -27.17 19.34
C GLU A 449 17.23 -25.94 18.89
N ILE A 450 17.47 -24.97 19.78
CA ILE A 450 18.35 -23.82 19.51
C ILE A 450 19.83 -24.27 19.39
N ALA A 451 20.28 -25.18 20.27
CA ALA A 451 21.62 -25.75 20.18
C ALA A 451 21.82 -26.64 18.95
N GLY A 452 20.76 -27.29 18.48
CA GLY A 452 20.74 -28.10 17.25
C GLY A 452 21.08 -27.33 15.98
N GLU A 453 20.73 -26.04 15.87
CA GLU A 453 21.15 -25.20 14.72
C GLU A 453 22.67 -25.03 14.63
N ALA A 454 23.39 -25.22 15.74
CA ALA A 454 24.85 -25.22 15.78
C ALA A 454 25.48 -26.63 15.84
N GLY A 455 24.67 -27.70 15.81
CA GLY A 455 25.10 -29.09 15.96
C GLY A 455 25.51 -29.46 17.39
N LEU A 456 24.85 -28.89 18.40
CA LEU A 456 25.22 -28.99 19.82
C LEU A 456 24.03 -29.37 20.74
N ASP A 457 22.97 -29.97 20.18
CA ASP A 457 21.82 -30.53 20.91
C ASP A 457 22.22 -31.55 21.99
N GLU A 458 23.21 -32.39 21.71
CA GLU A 458 23.87 -33.31 22.66
C GLU A 458 24.61 -32.62 23.84
N CYS A 459 24.75 -31.29 23.82
CA CYS A 459 25.32 -30.53 24.94
C CYS A 459 24.24 -30.01 25.91
N ILE A 460 22.94 -30.26 25.66
CA ILE A 460 21.81 -29.83 26.49
C ILE A 460 21.27 -31.01 27.31
N GLU A 461 21.54 -30.97 28.62
CA GLU A 461 21.10 -31.98 29.59
C GLU A 461 19.88 -31.47 30.37
N ASP A 462 18.83 -32.29 30.42
CA ASP A 462 17.57 -31.96 31.08
C ASP A 462 17.73 -31.98 32.63
N ARG A 463 17.13 -31.01 33.32
CA ARG A 463 17.24 -30.83 34.79
C ARG A 463 15.86 -30.62 35.42
N ALA A 464 15.64 -31.23 36.58
CA ALA A 464 14.46 -30.95 37.40
C ALA A 464 14.50 -29.56 38.05
N ASP A 465 15.68 -28.96 38.19
CA ASP A 465 15.94 -27.68 38.87
C ASP A 465 16.43 -26.57 37.91
N GLY A 466 16.71 -25.38 38.44
CA GLY A 466 17.00 -24.19 37.64
C GLY A 466 15.80 -23.80 36.77
N ILE A 467 15.99 -23.65 35.45
CA ILE A 467 14.90 -23.43 34.48
C ILE A 467 14.51 -24.67 33.66
N GLY A 468 15.11 -25.84 33.91
CA GLY A 468 14.79 -27.09 33.20
C GLY A 468 15.96 -27.74 32.44
N PHE A 469 17.10 -27.07 32.26
CA PHE A 469 18.28 -27.64 31.58
C PHE A 469 19.60 -27.10 32.12
N ALA A 470 20.71 -27.72 31.71
CA ALA A 470 22.06 -27.14 31.74
C ALA A 470 22.84 -27.45 30.46
N CYS A 471 23.85 -26.63 30.19
CA CYS A 471 24.79 -26.83 29.08
C CYS A 471 26.07 -27.52 29.59
N ARG A 472 26.49 -28.62 28.94
CA ARG A 472 27.78 -29.29 29.20
C ARG A 472 28.56 -29.45 27.90
N ALA A 473 29.74 -28.85 27.81
CA ALA A 473 30.63 -28.99 26.66
C ALA A 473 31.20 -30.43 26.57
N ARG A 474 30.96 -31.12 25.45
CA ARG A 474 31.41 -32.51 25.23
C ARG A 474 32.55 -32.62 24.20
N GLY A 475 33.79 -32.59 24.69
CA GLY A 475 34.98 -33.13 24.01
C GLY A 475 35.55 -32.38 22.79
N GLN A 476 34.70 -31.95 21.85
CA GLN A 476 35.12 -31.15 20.70
C GLN A 476 35.02 -29.65 20.99
N ALA A 477 35.93 -28.85 20.43
CA ALA A 477 35.85 -27.39 20.50
C ALA A 477 34.68 -26.91 19.60
N PRO A 478 33.64 -26.25 20.15
CA PRO A 478 32.50 -25.81 19.36
C PRO A 478 32.91 -24.73 18.34
N SER A 479 32.17 -24.68 17.23
CA SER A 479 32.28 -23.63 16.23
C SER A 479 32.07 -22.24 16.86
N PRO A 480 32.52 -21.13 16.24
CA PRO A 480 32.31 -19.79 16.81
C PRO A 480 30.82 -19.48 17.07
N LEU A 481 29.94 -19.89 16.16
CA LEU A 481 28.48 -19.81 16.33
C LEU A 481 28.02 -20.67 17.51
N GLY A 482 28.42 -21.95 17.56
CA GLY A 482 28.04 -22.87 18.62
C GLY A 482 28.54 -22.47 20.01
N ARG A 483 29.70 -21.82 20.08
CA ARG A 483 30.22 -21.22 21.32
C ARG A 483 29.32 -20.07 21.77
N ALA A 484 28.98 -19.14 20.88
CA ALA A 484 28.07 -18.04 21.20
C ALA A 484 26.69 -18.55 21.65
N VAL A 485 26.15 -19.57 20.99
CA VAL A 485 24.89 -20.23 21.37
C VAL A 485 24.98 -20.90 22.74
N LEU A 486 26.03 -21.69 23.03
CA LEU A 486 26.21 -22.31 24.34
C LEU A 486 26.42 -21.28 25.45
N THR A 487 27.19 -20.20 25.23
CA THR A 487 27.39 -19.16 26.25
C THR A 487 26.09 -18.40 26.50
N LEU A 488 25.28 -18.12 25.46
CA LEU A 488 23.95 -17.55 25.62
C LEU A 488 23.04 -18.48 26.44
N LEU A 489 22.86 -19.74 26.03
CA LEU A 489 21.99 -20.69 26.73
C LEU A 489 22.46 -20.94 28.18
N THR A 490 23.76 -21.03 28.42
CA THR A 490 24.33 -21.13 29.78
C THR A 490 23.96 -19.91 30.61
N SER A 491 24.09 -18.70 30.07
CA SER A 491 23.76 -17.46 30.81
C SER A 491 22.29 -17.38 31.22
N LEU A 492 21.36 -17.96 30.44
CA LEU A 492 19.94 -18.01 30.79
C LEU A 492 19.65 -18.91 32.00
N THR A 493 20.46 -19.93 32.25
CA THR A 493 20.28 -20.82 33.42
C THR A 493 20.68 -20.19 34.75
N GLY A 494 21.30 -19.00 34.73
CA GLY A 494 21.83 -18.34 35.93
C GLY A 494 23.02 -19.05 36.59
N GLN A 495 23.51 -20.15 36.02
CA GLN A 495 24.71 -20.86 36.49
C GLN A 495 25.98 -20.05 36.16
N PRO A 496 27.05 -20.12 36.98
CA PRO A 496 28.29 -19.42 36.71
C PRO A 496 28.95 -19.95 35.43
N VAL A 497 29.06 -19.10 34.40
CA VAL A 497 29.55 -19.43 33.05
C VAL A 497 30.94 -20.09 33.05
N ALA A 498 31.74 -19.86 34.09
CA ALA A 498 33.02 -20.51 34.32
C ALA A 498 32.94 -22.05 34.49
N GLU A 499 31.85 -22.59 35.07
CA GLU A 499 31.67 -24.04 35.24
C GLU A 499 31.42 -24.76 33.91
N ALA A 500 30.92 -24.04 32.90
CA ALA A 500 30.79 -24.53 31.52
C ALA A 500 32.10 -24.40 30.70
N GLY A 501 33.16 -23.80 31.27
CA GLY A 501 34.42 -23.52 30.57
C GLY A 501 34.32 -22.40 29.53
N LEU A 502 33.39 -21.46 29.71
CA LEU A 502 33.08 -20.38 28.77
C LEU A 502 33.43 -19.00 29.37
N ASP A 503 33.67 -18.01 28.51
CA ASP A 503 33.97 -16.63 28.93
C ASP A 503 32.74 -15.72 28.77
N GLY A 504 32.28 -15.14 29.88
CA GLY A 504 31.16 -14.19 29.91
C GLY A 504 31.48 -12.85 29.24
N ALA A 505 32.75 -12.44 29.15
CA ALA A 505 33.14 -11.25 28.41
C ALA A 505 33.00 -11.45 26.89
N GLN A 506 33.30 -12.66 26.41
CA GLN A 506 33.13 -13.02 25.00
C GLN A 506 31.66 -12.99 24.56
N LEU A 507 30.71 -13.32 25.43
CA LEU A 507 29.27 -13.22 25.12
C LEU A 507 28.86 -11.80 24.70
N ALA A 508 29.37 -10.77 25.39
CA ALA A 508 29.05 -9.38 25.06
C ALA A 508 29.58 -8.95 23.68
N ALA A 509 30.69 -9.55 23.22
CA ALA A 509 31.26 -9.32 21.88
C ALA A 509 30.52 -10.12 20.79
N ASP A 510 30.12 -11.35 21.10
CA ASP A 510 29.48 -12.26 20.13
C ASP A 510 27.98 -11.98 19.94
N LEU A 511 27.27 -11.48 20.97
CA LEU A 511 25.81 -11.30 20.94
C LEU A 511 25.28 -10.42 19.78
N PRO A 512 25.91 -9.30 19.39
CA PRO A 512 25.49 -8.53 18.21
C PRO A 512 25.65 -9.30 16.90
N THR A 513 26.64 -10.20 16.82
CA THR A 513 26.82 -11.10 15.67
C THR A 513 25.74 -12.19 15.67
N LEU A 514 25.48 -12.78 16.84
CA LEU A 514 24.53 -13.88 17.04
C LEU A 514 23.06 -13.46 16.79
N LEU A 515 22.68 -12.24 17.18
CA LEU A 515 21.30 -11.74 17.03
C LEU A 515 21.08 -10.91 15.76
N HIS A 516 22.05 -10.08 15.36
CA HIS A 516 21.87 -9.13 14.24
C HIS A 516 22.70 -9.48 12.98
N GLY A 517 23.58 -10.49 13.04
CA GLY A 517 24.42 -10.90 11.91
C GLY A 517 25.55 -9.93 11.54
N GLN A 518 25.86 -8.93 12.38
CA GLN A 518 26.85 -7.89 12.09
C GLN A 518 28.31 -8.40 12.17
N SER A 519 28.81 -8.97 11.09
CA SER A 519 30.25 -9.26 10.93
C SER A 519 31.01 -8.01 10.47
N GLN A 520 32.01 -7.55 11.24
CA GLN A 520 32.94 -6.51 10.78
C GLN A 520 34.00 -7.01 9.76
N GLY A 521 33.95 -8.29 9.38
CA GLY A 521 34.84 -8.88 8.36
C GLY A 521 34.08 -9.36 7.13
N HIS A 522 34.58 -9.04 5.93
CA HIS A 522 34.13 -9.64 4.68
C HIS A 522 34.55 -11.12 4.62
N GLY A 523 33.62 -12.06 4.79
CA GLY A 523 33.85 -13.48 4.47
C GLY A 523 33.26 -14.50 5.45
N SER A 524 32.82 -15.61 4.86
CA SER A 524 32.12 -16.75 5.48
C SER A 524 30.67 -16.47 5.94
N GLY A 525 29.88 -17.54 5.98
CA GLY A 525 28.42 -17.54 6.02
C GLY A 525 27.78 -17.05 7.33
N ALA A 526 26.44 -17.10 7.36
CA ALA A 526 25.60 -16.54 8.42
C ALA A 526 26.05 -16.99 9.83
N ARG A 527 26.40 -16.00 10.67
CA ARG A 527 26.78 -16.18 12.07
C ARG A 527 25.66 -15.77 13.04
N ARG A 528 24.43 -15.63 12.54
CA ARG A 528 23.23 -15.31 13.32
C ARG A 528 22.38 -16.56 13.54
N LEU A 529 21.61 -16.58 14.63
CA LEU A 529 20.50 -17.54 14.79
C LEU A 529 19.52 -17.42 13.62
N SER A 530 18.87 -18.52 13.24
CA SER A 530 17.73 -18.43 12.33
C SER A 530 16.58 -17.68 13.00
N ASP A 531 15.66 -17.15 12.19
CA ASP A 531 14.46 -16.49 12.71
C ASP A 531 13.56 -17.50 13.48
N THR A 532 13.64 -18.79 13.15
CA THR A 532 13.01 -19.90 13.87
C THR A 532 13.62 -20.12 15.27
N ALA A 533 14.95 -20.12 15.40
CA ALA A 533 15.61 -20.20 16.70
C ALA A 533 15.43 -18.94 17.54
N LEU A 534 15.35 -17.76 16.92
CA LEU A 534 15.03 -16.51 17.60
C LEU A 534 13.63 -16.53 18.22
N VAL A 535 12.63 -17.07 17.50
CA VAL A 535 11.28 -17.30 18.04
C VAL A 535 11.30 -18.30 19.21
N LYS A 536 12.03 -19.41 19.08
CA LYS A 536 12.21 -20.39 20.17
C LYS A 536 12.90 -19.79 21.39
N LEU A 537 13.86 -18.90 21.20
CA LEU A 537 14.56 -18.17 22.26
C LEU A 537 13.59 -17.24 23.02
N PHE A 538 12.75 -16.48 22.31
CA PHE A 538 11.72 -15.66 22.96
C PHE A 538 10.67 -16.51 23.69
N ARG A 539 10.27 -17.66 23.14
CA ARG A 539 9.36 -18.59 23.81
C ARG A 539 9.98 -19.19 25.08
N LEU A 540 11.23 -19.63 25.00
CA LEU A 540 12.02 -20.12 26.13
C LEU A 540 12.05 -19.08 27.26
N LEU A 541 12.39 -17.83 26.94
CA LEU A 541 12.38 -16.71 27.90
C LEU A 541 10.99 -16.47 28.52
N ARG A 542 9.91 -16.56 27.74
CA ARG A 542 8.54 -16.41 28.25
C ARG A 542 8.15 -17.52 29.23
N LEU A 543 8.44 -18.78 28.90
CA LEU A 543 8.14 -19.93 29.76
C LEU A 543 9.01 -19.89 31.03
N ALA A 544 10.31 -19.57 30.92
CA ALA A 544 11.21 -19.45 32.06
C ALA A 544 10.79 -18.35 33.03
N ARG A 545 10.28 -17.21 32.53
CA ARG A 545 9.67 -16.18 33.40
C ARG A 545 8.44 -16.70 34.13
N ARG A 546 7.52 -17.39 33.43
CA ARG A 546 6.31 -17.95 34.07
C ARG A 546 6.64 -18.99 35.14
N LEU A 547 7.64 -19.84 34.88
CA LEU A 547 8.15 -20.82 35.84
C LEU A 547 8.62 -20.13 37.14
N LEU A 548 9.41 -19.06 37.02
CA LEU A 548 9.88 -18.27 38.16
C LEU A 548 8.72 -17.52 38.86
N ASP A 549 7.74 -17.00 38.12
CA ASP A 549 6.54 -16.37 38.69
C ASP A 549 5.74 -17.37 39.55
N LEU A 550 5.57 -18.61 39.07
CA LEU A 550 4.88 -19.69 39.78
C LEU A 550 5.65 -20.16 41.03
N GLU A 551 6.98 -20.31 40.93
CA GLU A 551 7.82 -20.76 42.05
C GLU A 551 7.97 -19.66 43.12
N ALA A 552 8.00 -18.38 42.74
CA ALA A 552 7.87 -17.25 43.67
C ALA A 552 6.49 -17.20 44.34
N GLY A 553 5.41 -17.45 43.59
CA GLY A 553 4.06 -17.54 44.16
C GLY A 553 3.87 -18.71 45.13
N THR A 554 4.52 -19.85 44.85
CA THR A 554 4.46 -21.07 45.69
C THR A 554 5.28 -20.94 46.98
N THR A 555 6.24 -20.02 47.03
CA THR A 555 7.11 -19.79 48.21
C THR A 555 6.64 -18.67 49.14
N ALA A 556 5.52 -18.00 48.82
CA ALA A 556 4.87 -17.04 49.71
C ALA A 556 3.93 -17.75 50.71
N PRO A 557 4.24 -17.83 52.01
CA PRO A 557 3.31 -18.35 53.00
C PRO A 557 2.11 -17.41 53.18
N GLY A 558 0.93 -17.98 53.38
CA GLY A 558 -0.28 -17.21 53.72
C GLY A 558 -0.18 -16.51 55.07
N THR A 559 -0.88 -15.39 55.19
CA THR A 559 -1.15 -14.65 56.44
C THR A 559 -2.20 -15.35 57.30
#